data_AF-A0A7Y8FJG7-F1
#
_entry.id   AF-A0A7Y8FJG7-F1
#
_cell.length_a   1.000
_cell.length_b   1.000
_cell.length_c   1.000
_cell.angle_alpha   90.00
_cell.angle_beta   90.00
_cell.angle_gamma   90.00
#
_symmetry.space_group_name_H-M   'P 1'
#
loop_
_entity.id
_entity.type
_entity.pdbx_description
1 polymer ?
#
loop_
_entity_poly.entity_id
_entity_poly.type
_entity_poly.pdbx_seq_one_letter_code
_entity_poly.pdbx_strand_id
1 'polypeptide(L)'
;MTLSRRGFIAGLALTGAAVPAALYAHRELTREEFPITPGEATVDLADTAGQHLANTLRGVWSLRLEGRDAGLKGLPLQGLELLLDIAP
;
A
#
# COMPACT_ATOMS: atom_id res chain seq x y z
N MET A 1 40.08 17.32 -43.94
CA MET A 1 39.15 18.31 -43.33
C MET A 1 39.63 18.61 -41.93
N THR A 2 39.96 19.87 -41.61
CA THR A 2 40.40 20.28 -40.26
C THR A 2 39.22 20.88 -39.49
N LEU A 3 38.82 20.28 -38.37
CA LEU A 3 37.73 20.78 -37.53
C LEU A 3 38.19 22.05 -36.78
N SER A 4 37.39 23.12 -36.81
CA SER A 4 37.73 24.37 -36.12
C SER A 4 37.50 24.25 -34.61
N ARG A 5 38.31 24.94 -33.80
CA ARG A 5 38.14 24.97 -32.32
C ARG A 5 36.74 25.42 -31.91
N ARG A 6 36.17 26.40 -32.63
CA ARG A 6 34.82 26.91 -32.38
C ARG A 6 33.74 25.87 -32.73
N GLY A 7 33.89 25.16 -33.85
CA GLY A 7 32.99 24.07 -34.22
C GLY A 7 33.04 22.91 -33.23
N PHE A 8 34.23 22.58 -32.72
CA PHE A 8 34.41 21.59 -31.65
C PHE A 8 33.71 22.02 -30.35
N ILE A 9 33.92 23.25 -29.89
CA ILE A 9 33.28 23.78 -28.66
C ILE A 9 31.76 23.85 -28.81
N ALA A 10 31.26 24.32 -29.95
CA ALA A 10 29.82 24.37 -30.21
C ALA A 10 29.19 22.96 -30.21
N GLY A 11 29.87 21.98 -30.81
CA GLY A 11 29.44 20.57 -30.79
C GLY A 11 29.46 19.98 -29.39
N LEU A 12 30.48 20.29 -28.58
CA LEU A 12 30.56 19.84 -27.18
C LEU A 12 29.46 20.48 -26.31
N ALA A 13 29.19 21.78 -26.48
CA ALA A 13 28.13 22.47 -25.75
C ALA A 13 26.74 21.93 -26.10
N LEU A 14 26.46 21.69 -27.39
CA LEU A 14 25.19 21.12 -27.86
C LEU A 14 24.99 19.69 -27.34
N THR A 15 26.00 18.83 -27.48
CA THR A 15 25.90 17.45 -26.99
C THR A 15 25.82 17.41 -25.46
N GLY A 16 26.55 18.28 -24.76
CA GLY A 16 26.51 18.43 -23.30
C GLY A 16 25.14 18.82 -22.75
N ALA A 17 24.32 19.55 -23.50
CA ALA A 17 22.94 19.88 -23.11
C ALA A 17 21.93 18.84 -23.59
N ALA A 18 22.06 18.37 -24.83
CA ALA A 18 21.09 17.48 -25.46
C ALA A 18 21.10 16.06 -24.85
N VAL A 19 22.28 15.53 -24.52
CA VAL A 19 22.39 14.15 -24.02
C VAL A 19 21.75 13.99 -22.63
N PRO A 20 22.02 14.84 -21.62
CA PRO A 20 21.33 14.74 -20.32
C PRO A 20 19.82 14.94 -20.42
N ALA A 21 19.37 15.88 -21.27
CA ALA A 21 17.95 16.13 -21.49
C ALA A 21 17.25 14.91 -22.11
N ALA A 22 17.86 14.28 -23.13
CA ALA A 22 17.34 13.07 -23.75
C ALA A 22 17.30 11.89 -22.76
N LEU A 23 18.35 11.72 -21.95
CA LEU A 23 18.40 10.67 -20.92
C LEU A 23 17.33 10.88 -19.84
N TYR A 24 17.12 12.12 -19.38
CA TYR A 24 16.06 12.44 -18.42
C TYR A 24 14.68 12.18 -19.02
N ALA A 25 14.41 12.68 -20.22
CA ALA A 25 13.14 12.47 -20.91
C ALA A 25 12.87 10.97 -21.13
N HIS A 26 13.86 10.21 -21.56
CA HIS A 26 13.74 8.75 -21.71
C HIS A 26 13.39 8.09 -20.36
N ARG A 27 14.10 8.43 -19.28
CA ARG A 27 13.84 7.88 -17.94
C ARG A 27 12.45 8.19 -17.42
N GLU A 28 11.94 9.40 -17.64
CA GLU A 28 10.58 9.76 -17.22
C GLU A 28 9.52 9.06 -18.08
N LEU A 29 9.73 8.96 -19.40
CA LEU A 29 8.81 8.27 -20.30
C LEU A 29 8.79 6.74 -20.10
N THR A 30 9.90 6.16 -19.63
CA THR A 30 10.01 4.73 -19.32
C THR A 30 9.94 4.46 -17.82
N ARG A 31 9.57 5.43 -16.99
CA ARG A 31 9.43 5.21 -15.54
C ARG A 31 8.27 4.24 -15.34
N GLU A 32 8.55 3.14 -14.66
CA GLU A 32 7.50 2.24 -14.19
C GLU A 32 6.66 2.96 -13.13
N GLU A 33 5.34 2.95 -13.31
CA GLU A 33 4.43 3.48 -12.30
C GLU A 33 4.50 2.56 -11.07
N PHE A 34 5.06 3.07 -9.98
CA PHE A 34 4.99 2.39 -8.70
C PHE A 34 3.54 2.40 -8.20
N PRO A 35 3.08 1.32 -7.54
CA PRO A 35 1.76 1.33 -6.93
C PRO A 35 1.70 2.45 -5.89
N ILE A 36 0.88 3.46 -6.14
CA ILE A 36 0.61 4.54 -5.20
C ILE A 36 -0.52 4.13 -4.26
N THR A 37 -0.41 4.48 -2.98
CA THR A 37 -1.53 4.34 -2.04
C THR A 37 -2.65 5.30 -2.42
N PRO A 38 -3.93 5.00 -2.11
CA PRO A 38 -5.02 5.92 -2.32
C PRO A 38 -4.74 7.30 -1.71
N GLY A 39 -5.00 8.37 -2.46
CA GLY A 39 -4.70 9.75 -2.04
C GLY A 39 -5.70 10.30 -1.03
N GLU A 40 -6.89 9.71 -0.95
CA GLU A 40 -7.95 10.09 -0.01
C GLU A 40 -8.74 8.85 0.42
N ALA A 41 -9.42 8.97 1.56
CA ALA A 41 -10.35 7.96 2.01
C ALA A 41 -11.68 8.11 1.28
N THR A 42 -12.30 6.99 0.94
CA THR A 42 -13.66 6.92 0.41
C THR A 42 -14.55 6.16 1.40
N VAL A 43 -15.87 6.42 1.36
CA VAL A 43 -16.82 5.60 2.13
C VAL A 43 -16.85 4.21 1.51
N ASP A 44 -16.47 3.20 2.30
CA ASP A 44 -16.43 1.79 1.91
C ASP A 44 -17.39 0.99 2.79
N LEU A 45 -18.59 0.72 2.28
CA LEU A 45 -19.60 -0.07 2.98
C LEU A 45 -19.34 -1.56 2.73
N ALA A 46 -19.58 -2.39 3.74
CA ALA A 46 -19.43 -3.83 3.60
C ALA A 46 -20.29 -4.36 2.45
N ASP A 47 -19.65 -5.12 1.57
CA ASP A 47 -20.33 -5.86 0.52
C ASP A 47 -21.20 -6.99 1.11
N THR A 48 -21.92 -7.70 0.25
CA THR A 48 -22.81 -8.79 0.69
C THR A 48 -22.06 -9.86 1.50
N ALA A 49 -20.81 -10.19 1.12
CA ALA A 49 -20.00 -11.16 1.85
C ALA A 49 -19.63 -10.65 3.26
N GLY A 50 -19.22 -9.39 3.36
CA GLY A 50 -18.95 -8.71 4.63
C GLY A 50 -20.17 -8.64 5.53
N GLN A 51 -21.35 -8.36 4.97
CA GLN A 51 -22.61 -8.35 5.72
C GLN A 51 -22.99 -9.74 6.24
N HIS A 52 -22.82 -10.79 5.43
CA HIS A 52 -23.06 -12.16 5.89
C HIS A 52 -22.08 -12.58 7.00
N LEU A 53 -20.80 -12.21 6.89
CA LEU A 53 -19.83 -12.45 7.94
C LEU A 53 -20.20 -11.69 9.23
N ALA A 54 -20.60 -10.42 9.11
CA ALA A 54 -21.06 -9.63 10.24
C ALA A 54 -22.27 -10.28 10.94
N ASN A 55 -23.26 -10.71 10.17
CA ASN A 55 -24.43 -11.41 10.70
C ASN A 55 -24.08 -12.76 11.35
N THR A 56 -23.04 -13.44 10.86
CA THR A 56 -22.55 -14.69 11.46
C THR A 56 -21.85 -14.44 12.79
N LEU A 57 -21.06 -13.37 12.88
CA LEU A 57 -20.27 -13.03 14.05
C LEU A 57 -21.08 -12.34 15.16
N ARG A 58 -22.14 -11.59 14.80
CA ARG A 58 -22.95 -10.83 15.77
C ARG A 58 -23.65 -11.78 16.75
N GLY A 59 -23.42 -11.57 18.04
CA GLY A 59 -24.04 -12.37 19.10
C GLY A 59 -23.16 -12.55 20.33
N VAL A 60 -23.62 -13.41 21.24
CA VAL A 60 -22.89 -13.82 22.44
C VAL A 60 -22.33 -15.23 22.23
N TRP A 61 -21.03 -15.37 22.44
CA TRP A 61 -20.27 -16.59 22.19
C TRP A 61 -19.75 -17.16 23.49
N SER A 62 -19.88 -18.48 23.69
CA SER A 62 -19.17 -19.17 24.77
C SER A 62 -17.70 -19.36 24.38
N LEU A 63 -16.79 -18.86 25.21
CA LEU A 63 -15.35 -18.86 24.95
C LEU A 63 -14.60 -19.76 25.94
N ARG A 64 -13.59 -20.45 25.41
CA ARG A 64 -12.60 -21.21 26.18
C ARG A 64 -11.19 -20.85 25.69
N LEU A 65 -10.30 -20.57 26.63
CA LEU A 65 -8.90 -20.27 26.39
C LEU A 65 -8.08 -21.56 26.54
N GLU A 66 -7.32 -21.92 25.51
CA GLU A 66 -6.49 -23.13 25.47
C GLU A 66 -5.05 -22.79 25.07
N GLY A 67 -4.08 -23.48 25.67
CA GLY A 67 -2.65 -23.30 25.39
C GLY A 67 -1.82 -23.12 26.65
N ARG A 68 -0.50 -23.26 26.51
CA ARG A 68 0.45 -23.19 27.64
C ARG A 68 0.44 -21.84 28.35
N ASP A 69 0.34 -20.78 27.56
CA ASP A 69 0.39 -19.39 28.02
C ASP A 69 -0.99 -18.70 27.85
N ALA A 70 -2.06 -19.48 27.73
CA ALA A 70 -3.41 -18.96 27.54
C ALA A 70 -4.01 -18.48 28.87
N GLY A 71 -4.60 -17.29 28.85
CA GLY A 71 -5.30 -16.74 30.01
C GLY A 71 -5.47 -15.23 29.94
N LEU A 72 -6.48 -14.74 30.64
CA LEU A 72 -6.68 -13.32 30.88
C LEU A 72 -6.55 -13.08 32.38
N LYS A 73 -5.84 -12.02 32.76
CA LYS A 73 -5.54 -11.74 34.17
C LYS A 73 -6.83 -11.58 34.97
N GLY A 74 -7.00 -12.41 36.00
CA GLY A 74 -8.15 -12.38 36.89
C GLY A 74 -9.42 -13.04 36.32
N LEU A 75 -9.33 -13.75 35.20
CA LEU A 75 -10.44 -14.47 34.59
C LEU A 75 -10.16 -15.97 34.50
N PRO A 76 -11.21 -16.82 34.56
CA PRO A 76 -11.06 -18.26 34.35
C PRO A 76 -10.74 -18.58 32.89
N LEU A 77 -10.22 -19.77 32.63
CA LEU A 77 -9.94 -20.26 31.26
C LEU A 77 -11.20 -20.75 30.54
N GLN A 78 -12.28 -21.03 31.27
CA GLN A 78 -13.52 -21.62 30.76
C GLN A 78 -14.72 -20.86 31.33
N GLY A 79 -15.88 -20.99 30.66
CA GLY A 79 -17.10 -20.29 31.07
C GLY A 79 -17.04 -18.79 30.83
N LEU A 80 -16.19 -18.35 29.90
CA LEU A 80 -16.16 -16.97 29.44
C LEU A 80 -17.24 -16.76 28.37
N GLU A 81 -17.69 -15.52 28.24
CA GLU A 81 -18.58 -15.09 27.16
C GLU A 81 -17.97 -13.92 26.39
N LEU A 82 -18.15 -13.89 25.07
CA LEU A 82 -17.72 -12.82 24.19
C LEU A 82 -18.94 -12.26 23.46
N LEU A 83 -19.22 -10.97 23.66
CA LEU A 83 -20.22 -10.25 22.89
C LEU A 83 -19.57 -9.57 21.69
N LEU A 84 -20.06 -9.87 20.49
CA LEU A 84 -19.68 -9.20 19.25
C LEU A 84 -20.89 -8.48 18.66
N ASP A 85 -20.70 -7.20 18.32
CA ASP A 85 -21.66 -6.41 17.57
C ASP A 85 -20.97 -5.62 16.46
N ILE A 86 -21.64 -5.52 15.31
CA ILE A 86 -21.11 -5.01 14.05
C ILE A 86 -22.23 -4.18 13.42
N ALA A 87 -21.93 -3.02 12.85
CA ALA A 87 -22.95 -2.17 12.21
C ALA A 87 -23.57 -2.87 10.97
N PRO A 88 -24.82 -2.51 10.57
CA PRO A 88 -25.45 -3.01 9.35
C PRO A 88 -24.69 -2.66 8.07
#